data_AF-A1INL3-F1
#
_entry.id   AF-A1INL3-F1
#
_cell.length_a   1.000
_cell.length_b   1.000
_cell.length_c   1.000
_cell.angle_alpha   90.00
_cell.angle_beta   90.00
_cell.angle_gamma   90.00
#
_symmetry.space_group_name_H-M   'P 1'
#
loop_
_entity.id
_entity.type
_entity.pdbx_description
1 polymer ?
#
loop_
_entity_poly.entity_id
_entity_poly.type
_entity_poly.pdbx_seq_one_letter_code
_entity_poly.pdbx_strand_id
1 'polypeptide(L)'
;PMATTEGCLVASASRGCKAINSGGGAITVLTADGMTRGPCVAFETLECAGAAKLWLDSEAGQDMMKKAFNSTSRFARLQFMKTALAGTNLYIRFKTTTGDAMGMN
;
A
#
# COMPACT_ATOMS: atom_id res chain seq x y z
N PRO A 1 22.97 -4.58 -5.73
CA PRO A 1 24.10 -4.14 -4.88
C PRO A 1 23.72 -4.41 -3.41
N MET A 2 24.67 -4.84 -2.57
CA MET A 2 24.44 -5.10 -1.14
C MET A 2 25.37 -4.19 -0.32
N ALA A 3 24.80 -3.35 0.54
CA ALA A 3 25.56 -2.54 1.49
C ALA A 3 25.38 -3.14 2.89
N THR A 4 26.44 -3.69 3.47
CA THR A 4 26.42 -4.37 4.77
C THR A 4 27.81 -4.37 5.40
N THR A 5 27.87 -4.44 6.73
CA THR A 5 29.09 -4.67 7.51
C THR A 5 29.15 -6.09 8.09
N GLU A 6 28.13 -6.91 7.84
CA GLU A 6 28.06 -8.30 8.30
C GLU A 6 28.99 -9.19 7.47
N GLY A 7 29.94 -9.84 8.14
CA GLY A 7 30.85 -10.80 7.52
C GLY A 7 30.10 -11.98 6.89
N CYS A 8 30.65 -12.55 5.81
CA CYS A 8 30.12 -13.70 5.07
C CYS A 8 28.75 -13.52 4.36
N LEU A 9 27.97 -12.47 4.64
CA LEU A 9 26.65 -12.28 4.04
C LEU A 9 26.70 -12.22 2.50
N VAL A 10 27.59 -11.41 1.94
CA VAL A 10 27.75 -11.26 0.47
C VAL A 10 28.25 -12.54 -0.19
N ALA A 11 29.17 -13.25 0.46
CA ALA A 11 29.70 -14.52 -0.04
C ALA A 11 28.63 -15.62 -0.04
N SER A 12 27.82 -15.68 1.02
CA SER A 12 26.69 -16.61 1.14
C SER A 12 25.63 -16.36 0.07
N ALA A 13 25.18 -15.11 -0.10
CA ALA A 13 24.23 -14.74 -1.15
C ALA A 13 24.76 -15.09 -2.55
N SER A 14 26.04 -14.78 -2.82
CA SER A 14 26.68 -15.09 -4.11
C SER A 14 26.74 -16.59 -4.40
N ARG A 15 27.03 -17.42 -3.39
CA ARG A 15 27.00 -18.89 -3.52
C ARG A 15 25.59 -19.39 -3.88
N GLY A 16 24.56 -18.82 -3.26
CA GLY A 16 23.16 -19.12 -3.58
C GLY A 16 22.79 -18.76 -5.03
N CYS A 17 23.14 -17.55 -5.48
CA CYS A 17 22.92 -17.12 -6.86
C CYS A 17 23.62 -18.05 -7.87
N LYS A 18 24.84 -18.54 -7.57
CA LYS A 18 25.54 -19.50 -8.42
C LYS A 18 24.75 -20.80 -8.59
N ALA A 19 24.22 -21.35 -7.50
CA ALA A 19 23.44 -22.58 -7.55
C ALA A 19 22.14 -22.41 -8.36
N ILE A 20 21.42 -21.29 -8.17
CA ILE A 20 20.20 -20.97 -8.94
C ILE A 20 20.51 -20.90 -10.45
N ASN A 21 21.60 -20.19 -10.81
CA ASN A 21 21.98 -20.05 -12.22
C ASN A 21 22.39 -21.39 -12.85
N SER A 22 23.13 -22.23 -12.12
CA SER A 22 23.46 -23.58 -12.58
C SER A 22 22.23 -24.49 -12.68
N GLY A 23 21.16 -24.20 -11.93
CA GLY A 23 19.89 -24.93 -11.96
C GLY A 23 18.89 -24.46 -13.01
N GLY A 24 19.27 -23.56 -13.93
CA GLY A 24 18.39 -23.04 -14.98
C GLY A 24 17.68 -21.73 -14.66
N GLY A 25 18.05 -21.07 -13.54
CA GLY A 25 17.52 -19.76 -13.17
C GLY A 25 16.28 -19.82 -12.25
N ALA A 26 15.66 -18.67 -12.04
CA ALA A 26 14.47 -18.50 -11.20
C ALA A 26 13.35 -17.82 -11.98
N ILE A 27 12.10 -18.16 -11.64
CA ILE A 27 10.89 -17.55 -12.19
C ILE A 27 10.17 -16.82 -11.06
N THR A 28 9.79 -15.56 -11.30
CA THR A 28 9.13 -14.70 -10.31
C THR A 28 7.87 -14.06 -10.90
N VAL A 29 6.86 -13.82 -10.08
CA VAL A 29 5.60 -13.18 -10.48
C VAL A 29 5.22 -12.11 -9.45
N LEU A 30 4.79 -10.94 -9.93
CA LEU A 30 4.24 -9.89 -9.09
C LEU A 30 2.74 -10.12 -8.88
N THR A 31 2.32 -10.32 -7.64
CA THR A 31 0.91 -10.64 -7.29
C THR A 31 0.08 -9.42 -6.90
N ALA A 32 0.73 -8.36 -6.42
CA ALA A 32 0.07 -7.10 -6.08
C ALA A 32 1.06 -5.94 -6.11
N ASP A 33 0.57 -4.78 -6.54
CA ASP A 33 1.27 -3.50 -6.46
C ASP A 33 0.33 -2.45 -5.85
N GLY A 34 0.88 -1.64 -4.94
CA GLY A 34 0.21 -0.46 -4.41
C GLY A 34 0.67 -0.06 -3.03
N MET A 35 1.13 1.18 -2.93
CA MET A 35 1.51 1.85 -1.69
C MET A 35 0.26 2.21 -0.88
N THR A 36 0.38 2.25 0.46
CA THR A 36 -0.75 2.55 1.33
C THR A 36 -0.47 3.67 2.31
N ARG A 37 -1.49 4.48 2.57
CA ARG A 37 -1.50 5.48 3.65
C ARG A 37 -2.77 5.30 4.47
N GLY A 38 -2.64 5.29 5.79
CA GLY A 38 -3.69 4.93 6.73
C GLY A 38 -3.97 5.99 7.79
N PRO A 39 -4.58 7.14 7.45
CA PRO A 39 -5.00 8.12 8.44
C PRO A 39 -6.02 7.56 9.42
N CYS A 40 -6.01 8.12 10.63
CA CYS A 40 -7.05 7.97 11.64
C CYS A 40 -7.81 9.30 11.75
N VAL A 41 -9.14 9.25 11.63
CA VAL A 41 -10.04 10.39 11.79
C VAL A 41 -10.92 10.13 13.01
N ALA A 42 -11.03 11.10 13.91
CA ALA A 42 -11.87 11.02 15.09
C ALA A 42 -13.19 11.76 14.87
N PHE A 43 -14.28 11.21 15.40
CA PHE A 43 -15.61 11.83 15.41
C PHE A 43 -16.04 12.09 16.86
N GLU A 44 -16.97 13.03 17.04
CA GLU A 44 -17.51 13.33 18.37
C GLU A 44 -18.35 12.17 18.92
N THR A 45 -19.09 11.49 18.04
CA THR A 45 -19.97 10.38 18.42
C THR A 45 -19.79 9.15 17.54
N LEU A 46 -20.25 8.01 18.06
CA LEU A 46 -20.17 6.73 17.35
C LEU A 46 -21.09 6.70 16.13
N GLU A 47 -22.25 7.36 16.20
CA GLU A 47 -23.19 7.49 15.10
C GLU A 47 -22.55 8.22 13.91
N CYS A 48 -21.84 9.32 14.16
CA CYS A 48 -21.10 10.04 13.11
C CYS A 48 -20.00 9.18 12.49
N ALA A 49 -19.22 8.46 13.30
CA ALA A 49 -18.17 7.56 12.81
C ALA A 49 -18.76 6.42 11.95
N GLY A 50 -19.89 5.85 12.39
CA GLY A 50 -20.64 4.84 11.66
C GLY A 50 -21.17 5.34 10.31
N ALA A 51 -21.80 6.51 10.29
CA ALA A 51 -22.29 7.14 9.07
C ALA A 51 -21.15 7.43 8.08
N ALA A 52 -20.01 7.94 8.56
CA ALA A 52 -18.84 8.19 7.72
C ALA A 52 -18.26 6.91 7.13
N LYS A 53 -18.17 5.82 7.92
CA LYS A 53 -17.74 4.52 7.41
C LYS A 53 -18.66 4.01 6.31
N LEU A 54 -19.97 4.02 6.54
CA LEU A 54 -20.96 3.55 5.57
C LEU A 54 -20.89 4.34 4.26
N TRP A 55 -20.70 5.66 4.36
CA TRP A 55 -20.53 6.50 3.18
C TRP A 55 -19.22 6.18 2.44
N LEU A 56 -18.09 6.07 3.14
CA LEU A 56 -16.80 5.75 2.52
C LEU A 56 -16.78 4.37 1.87
N ASP A 57 -17.52 3.39 2.39
CA ASP A 57 -17.64 2.06 1.81
C ASP A 57 -18.66 1.99 0.66
N SER A 58 -19.49 3.03 0.48
CA SER A 58 -20.43 3.13 -0.63
C SER A 58 -19.73 3.46 -1.95
N GLU A 59 -20.36 3.11 -3.07
CA GLU A 59 -19.86 3.43 -4.42
C GLU A 59 -19.65 4.94 -4.61
N ALA A 60 -20.63 5.75 -4.20
CA ALA A 60 -20.56 7.21 -4.29
C ALA A 60 -19.39 7.80 -3.48
N GLY A 61 -19.15 7.27 -2.29
CA GLY A 61 -18.01 7.70 -1.45
C GLY A 61 -16.67 7.29 -2.04
N GLN A 62 -16.55 6.04 -2.51
CA GLN A 62 -15.33 5.56 -3.18
C GLN A 62 -15.01 6.40 -4.42
N ASP A 63 -15.99 6.70 -5.26
CA ASP A 63 -15.80 7.48 -6.49
C ASP A 63 -15.42 8.94 -6.21
N MET A 64 -16.11 9.57 -5.26
CA MET A 64 -15.78 10.95 -4.86
C MET A 64 -14.35 11.04 -4.33
N MET A 65 -13.97 10.12 -3.43
CA MET A 65 -12.63 10.08 -2.85
C MET A 65 -11.57 9.73 -3.90
N LYS A 66 -11.86 8.82 -4.82
CA LYS A 66 -10.97 8.47 -5.93
C LYS A 66 -10.72 9.64 -6.85
N LYS A 67 -11.76 10.42 -7.20
CA LYS A 67 -11.62 11.63 -8.01
C LYS A 67 -10.77 12.69 -7.31
N ALA A 68 -11.03 12.93 -6.02
CA ALA A 68 -10.27 13.87 -5.23
C ALA A 68 -8.80 13.44 -5.06
N PHE A 69 -8.55 12.16 -4.79
CA PHE A 69 -7.20 11.62 -4.64
C PHE A 69 -6.41 11.71 -5.94
N ASN A 70 -7.00 11.27 -7.06
CA ASN A 70 -6.32 11.20 -8.35
C ASN A 70 -6.02 12.57 -8.98
N SER A 71 -6.68 13.64 -8.51
CA SER A 71 -6.40 15.00 -9.00
C SER A 71 -5.05 15.55 -8.50
N THR A 72 -4.51 14.96 -7.42
CA THR A 72 -3.27 15.44 -6.77
C THR A 72 -1.99 15.01 -7.50
N SER A 73 -2.06 13.98 -8.34
CA SER A 73 -0.90 13.44 -9.03
C SER A 73 -1.26 12.78 -10.35
N ARG A 74 -0.35 12.90 -11.33
CA ARG A 74 -0.47 12.20 -12.61
C ARG A 74 -0.22 10.70 -12.50
N PHE A 75 0.53 10.26 -11.48
CA PHE A 75 0.91 8.85 -11.29
C PHE A 75 0.06 8.14 -10.26
N ALA A 76 -0.43 8.86 -9.24
CA ALA A 76 -1.20 8.25 -8.17
C ALA A 76 -2.60 7.88 -8.67
N ARG A 77 -2.93 6.58 -8.66
CA ARG A 77 -4.27 6.08 -8.97
C ARG A 77 -4.79 5.24 -7.82
N LEU A 78 -5.76 5.78 -7.10
CA LEU A 78 -6.44 5.10 -6.00
C LEU A 78 -7.12 3.84 -6.55
N GLN A 79 -6.69 2.68 -6.03
CA GLN A 79 -7.26 1.37 -6.34
C GLN A 79 -8.54 1.17 -5.55
N PHE A 80 -8.44 1.26 -4.22
CA PHE A 80 -9.55 1.13 -3.29
C PHE A 80 -9.19 1.76 -1.93
N MET A 81 -10.22 2.05 -1.12
CA MET A 81 -10.06 2.34 0.30
C MET A 81 -10.67 1.21 1.13
N LYS A 82 -9.98 0.82 2.21
CA LYS A 82 -10.52 -0.09 3.22
C LYS A 82 -10.66 0.65 4.54
N THR A 83 -11.85 0.63 5.13
CA THR A 83 -12.14 1.30 6.40
C THR A 83 -12.19 0.32 7.58
N ALA A 84 -11.83 0.80 8.77
CA ALA A 84 -12.00 0.08 10.03
C ALA A 84 -12.37 1.05 11.15
N LEU A 85 -13.39 0.72 11.94
CA LEU A 85 -13.83 1.53 13.09
C LEU A 85 -13.25 0.98 14.40
N ALA A 86 -12.92 1.89 15.31
CA ALA A 86 -12.61 1.60 16.71
C ALA A 86 -13.20 2.70 17.60
N GLY A 87 -14.39 2.45 18.15
CA GLY A 87 -15.15 3.49 18.84
C GLY A 87 -15.47 4.65 17.91
N THR A 88 -15.17 5.88 18.34
CA THR A 88 -15.37 7.09 17.52
C THR A 88 -14.23 7.37 16.53
N ASN A 89 -13.23 6.49 16.45
CA ASN A 89 -12.12 6.60 15.50
C ASN A 89 -12.35 5.75 14.25
N LEU A 90 -12.08 6.32 13.09
CA LEU A 90 -12.16 5.70 11.78
C LEU A 90 -10.78 5.68 11.12
N TYR A 91 -10.28 4.47 10.86
CA TYR A 91 -9.04 4.23 10.14
C TYR A 91 -9.36 3.96 8.68
N ILE A 92 -8.75 4.73 7.78
CA ILE A 92 -9.04 4.66 6.34
C ILE A 92 -7.74 4.29 5.63
N ARG A 93 -7.64 3.07 5.10
CA ARG A 93 -6.46 2.61 4.36
C ARG A 93 -6.65 2.86 2.88
N PHE A 94 -6.02 3.90 2.37
CA PHE A 94 -5.92 4.18 0.94
C PHE A 94 -4.87 3.25 0.34
N LYS A 95 -5.18 2.60 -0.79
CA LYS A 95 -4.20 1.87 -1.60
C LYS A 95 -4.14 2.46 -2.99
N THR A 96 -2.96 2.85 -3.43
CA THR A 96 -2.75 3.52 -4.72
C THR A 96 -1.57 2.92 -5.48
N THR A 97 -1.63 2.92 -6.81
CA THR A 97 -0.41 2.79 -7.62
C THR A 97 0.38 4.08 -7.58
N THR A 98 1.70 4.01 -7.79
CA THR A 98 2.61 5.16 -7.64
C THR A 98 3.60 5.30 -8.81
N GLY A 99 3.36 4.59 -9.92
CA GLY A 99 4.33 4.44 -10.99
C GLY A 99 5.56 3.69 -10.48
N ASP A 100 6.76 4.13 -10.88
CA ASP A 100 8.02 3.51 -10.44
C ASP A 100 8.53 4.06 -9.10
N ALA A 101 7.86 5.08 -8.55
CA ALA A 101 8.19 5.60 -7.23
C ALA A 101 7.65 4.68 -6.14
N MET A 102 8.37 4.57 -5.03
CA MET A 102 7.83 3.96 -3.81
C MET A 102 6.55 4.70 -3.35
N GLY A 103 6.53 6.03 -3.51
CA GLY A 103 5.29 6.83 -3.45
C GLY A 103 4.69 7.03 -2.06
N MET A 104 5.55 7.15 -1.05
CA MET A 104 5.11 7.51 0.32
C MET A 104 4.72 8.98 0.47
N ASN A 105 5.28 9.87 -0.36
CA ASN A 105 4.94 11.30 -0.40
C ASN A 105 3.71 11.52 -1.28
#